data_AF-A0A914DJK2-F1
#
_entry.id   AF-A0A914DJK2-F1
#
_cell.length_a   1.000
_cell.length_b   1.000
_cell.length_c   1.000
_cell.angle_alpha   90.00
_cell.angle_beta   90.00
_cell.angle_gamma   90.00
#
_symmetry.space_group_name_H-M   'P 1'
#
loop_
_entity.id
_entity.type
_entity.pdbx_description
1 polymer ?
#
loop_
_entity_poly.entity_id
_entity_poly.type
_entity_poly.pdbx_seq_one_letter_code
_entity_poly.pdbx_strand_id
1 'polypeptide(L)'
;MSDANVNPKVSTPKVESTFVVPQMLWEYQAVVIENGYRHIDTAQWYGNEHIIGEFLDETVKSGKLKREDIFITSKLALSNHQPELAEKSIKESLRKLQTEYIDCFLIHWPTPLKPIPGPELSFQELFAKFAKAVVIENGYRHIDTAQWYGNEHIIGEFLDETVKSGKLKREDIFITSKLALSNHQPELAEKSIKESLRKLQTEYIDCFLIHWPTPLKPIPGPELSFQELFAKFAKGEIEFDLTPHIETWKVLEKFYKQGVFKVIGISNFNEEQIQDLYDKAEVKPQNLQVKFFLDL
;
A
#
# COMPACT_ATOMS: atom_id res chain seq x y z
N MET A 1 2.94 -22.66 20.64
CA MET A 1 2.94 -21.21 20.93
C MET A 1 1.80 -21.00 21.89
N SER A 2 2.13 -20.58 23.12
CA SER A 2 1.21 -20.45 24.24
C SER A 2 0.26 -19.27 24.04
N ASP A 3 -1.02 -19.52 24.31
CA ASP A 3 -2.12 -18.59 24.60
C ASP A 3 -1.73 -17.11 24.60
N ALA A 4 -1.93 -16.45 23.44
CA ALA A 4 -2.09 -15.01 23.42
C ALA A 4 -3.41 -14.71 24.14
N ASN A 5 -3.32 -14.35 25.42
CA ASN A 5 -4.46 -13.84 26.18
C ASN A 5 -4.90 -12.51 25.55
N VAL A 6 -5.79 -12.59 24.56
CA VAL A 6 -6.57 -11.44 24.10
C VAL A 6 -7.41 -10.99 25.28
N ASN A 7 -7.44 -9.68 25.54
CA ASN A 7 -8.17 -9.10 26.66
C ASN A 7 -9.65 -9.53 26.60
N PRO A 8 -10.17 -10.33 27.54
CA PRO A 8 -11.51 -10.94 27.45
C PRO A 8 -12.66 -9.93 27.55
N LYS A 9 -12.35 -8.64 27.75
CA LYS A 9 -13.30 -7.53 27.73
C LYS A 9 -13.50 -6.91 26.34
N VAL A 10 -12.75 -7.35 25.33
CA VAL A 10 -12.79 -6.80 23.98
C VAL A 10 -13.44 -7.82 23.05
N SER A 11 -14.67 -7.56 22.63
CA SER A 11 -15.28 -8.30 21.51
C SER A 11 -14.85 -7.65 20.21
N THR A 12 -14.09 -8.36 19.37
CA THR A 12 -13.87 -7.96 17.98
C THR A 12 -15.22 -8.02 17.24
N PRO A 13 -15.72 -6.91 16.68
CA PRO A 13 -16.94 -6.95 15.89
C PRO A 13 -16.71 -7.82 14.65
N LYS A 14 -17.74 -8.55 14.20
CA LYS A 14 -17.69 -9.22 12.88
C LYS A 14 -17.44 -8.17 11.81
N VAL A 15 -16.24 -8.17 11.24
CA VAL A 15 -15.83 -7.22 10.21
C VAL A 15 -16.31 -7.75 8.86
N GLU A 16 -17.45 -7.27 8.36
CA GLU A 16 -17.92 -7.61 7.00
C GLU A 16 -17.17 -6.79 5.92
N SER A 17 -16.45 -5.72 6.29
CA SER A 17 -15.55 -4.96 5.41
C SER A 17 -14.64 -3.99 6.18
N THR A 18 -13.42 -3.74 5.69
CA THR A 18 -12.44 -2.80 6.28
C THR A 18 -12.15 -1.64 5.32
N PHE A 19 -12.42 -0.41 5.76
CA PHE A 19 -12.11 0.81 5.00
C PHE A 19 -10.79 1.44 5.47
N VAL A 20 -9.86 1.68 4.54
CA VAL A 20 -8.64 2.47 4.80
C VAL A 20 -8.98 3.92 4.50
N VAL A 21 -8.83 4.80 5.49
CA VAL A 21 -9.14 6.23 5.32
C VAL A 21 -7.98 6.94 4.61
N PRO A 22 -8.14 7.44 3.37
CA PRO A 22 -7.13 8.29 2.73
C PRO A 22 -7.13 9.70 3.36
N GLN A 23 -6.09 10.49 3.10
CA GLN A 23 -5.76 11.69 3.90
C GLN A 23 -6.75 12.88 3.84
N MET A 24 -7.81 12.90 3.02
CA MET A 24 -8.97 13.84 3.06
C MET A 24 -10.14 13.24 2.24
N LEU A 25 -11.45 13.42 2.51
CA LEU A 25 -12.28 14.55 2.95
C LEU A 25 -13.31 14.15 4.04
N TRP A 26 -13.70 15.12 4.88
CA TRP A 26 -14.72 15.00 5.95
C TRP A 26 -16.04 14.34 5.50
N GLU A 27 -16.43 14.53 4.24
CA GLU A 27 -17.70 14.08 3.66
C GLU A 27 -17.80 12.55 3.59
N TYR A 28 -16.68 11.82 3.53
CA TYR A 28 -16.70 10.38 3.31
C TYR A 28 -16.71 9.55 4.60
N GLN A 29 -16.13 10.03 5.72
CA GLN A 29 -16.12 9.27 6.97
C GLN A 29 -17.53 9.17 7.58
N ALA A 30 -18.30 10.26 7.52
CA ALA A 30 -19.69 10.30 7.95
C ALA A 30 -20.60 9.45 7.03
N VAL A 31 -20.40 9.53 5.71
CA VAL A 31 -21.14 8.69 4.74
C VAL A 31 -20.88 7.20 5.01
N VAL A 32 -19.65 6.80 5.31
CA VAL A 32 -19.30 5.40 5.57
C VAL A 32 -19.96 4.88 6.87
N ILE A 33 -20.04 5.68 7.93
CA ILE A 33 -20.77 5.30 9.17
C ILE A 33 -22.29 5.28 8.99
N GLU A 34 -22.86 6.26 8.28
CA GLU A 34 -24.29 6.30 7.93
C GLU A 34 -24.70 5.10 7.07
N ASN A 35 -23.74 4.52 6.31
CA ASN A 35 -23.89 3.28 5.56
C ASN A 35 -23.53 2.00 6.36
N GLY A 36 -23.32 2.10 7.68
CA GLY A 36 -23.21 0.95 8.58
C GLY A 36 -21.80 0.48 8.93
N TYR A 37 -20.74 1.11 8.43
CA TYR A 37 -19.36 0.74 8.80
C TYR A 37 -19.06 1.15 10.24
N ARG A 38 -18.32 0.30 10.94
CA ARG A 38 -17.94 0.48 12.36
C ARG A 38 -16.45 0.29 12.64
N HIS A 39 -15.63 0.02 11.62
CA HIS A 39 -14.17 -0.12 11.76
C HIS A 39 -13.45 1.02 11.04
N ILE A 40 -12.61 1.75 11.77
CA ILE A 40 -11.73 2.80 11.24
C ILE A 40 -10.29 2.33 11.32
N ASP A 41 -9.64 2.18 10.17
CA ASP A 41 -8.23 1.84 10.07
C ASP A 41 -7.37 3.08 9.73
N THR A 42 -6.50 3.48 10.67
CA THR A 42 -5.57 4.61 10.53
C THR A 42 -4.14 4.20 10.92
N ALA A 43 -3.19 5.11 10.81
CA ALA A 43 -1.83 5.00 11.31
C ALA A 43 -1.27 6.42 11.53
N GLN A 44 -0.31 6.57 12.43
CA GLN A 44 0.35 7.86 12.67
C GLN A 44 0.93 8.47 11.39
N TRP A 45 1.46 7.62 10.52
CA TRP A 45 2.06 8.02 9.24
C TRP A 45 1.03 8.46 8.20
N TYR A 46 -0.23 8.03 8.33
CA TYR A 46 -1.29 8.51 7.45
C TYR A 46 -1.64 9.96 7.72
N GLY A 47 -1.24 10.53 8.86
CA GLY A 47 -1.43 11.96 9.18
C GLY A 47 -2.89 12.39 9.35
N ASN A 48 -3.86 11.46 9.31
CA ASN A 48 -5.29 11.76 9.33
C ASN A 48 -5.98 11.49 10.69
N GLU A 49 -5.23 11.08 11.72
CA GLU A 49 -5.77 10.82 13.07
C GLU A 49 -6.54 12.03 13.65
N HIS A 50 -6.11 13.26 13.35
CA HIS A 50 -6.78 14.47 13.83
C HIS A 50 -8.17 14.67 13.21
N ILE A 51 -8.31 14.38 11.90
CA ILE A 51 -9.57 14.44 11.17
C ILE A 51 -10.55 13.40 11.74
N ILE A 52 -10.05 12.18 11.98
CA ILE A 52 -10.84 11.11 12.60
C ILE A 52 -11.30 11.52 14.00
N GLY A 53 -10.45 12.19 14.78
CA GLY A 53 -10.81 12.66 16.11
C GLY A 53 -11.93 13.71 16.11
N GLU A 54 -11.87 14.69 15.20
CA GLU A 54 -12.95 15.69 15.04
C GLU A 54 -14.28 15.03 14.67
N PHE A 55 -14.25 14.06 13.76
CA PHE A 55 -15.41 13.28 13.36
C PHE A 55 -16.02 12.45 14.52
N LEU A 56 -15.17 11.80 15.32
CA LEU A 56 -15.60 11.03 16.47
C LEU A 56 -16.28 11.93 17.52
N ASP A 57 -15.69 13.09 17.80
CA ASP A 57 -16.24 14.07 18.74
C ASP A 57 -17.63 14.54 18.29
N GLU A 58 -17.81 14.90 17.01
CA GLU A 58 -19.10 15.31 16.46
C GLU A 58 -20.15 14.18 16.49
N THR A 59 -19.76 12.97 16.07
CA THR A 59 -20.68 11.82 15.99
C THR A 59 -21.16 11.38 17.37
N VAL A 60 -20.26 11.40 18.37
CA VAL A 60 -20.59 11.05 19.75
C VAL A 60 -21.44 12.15 20.41
N LYS A 61 -21.10 13.44 20.22
CA LYS A 61 -21.88 14.56 20.77
C LYS A 61 -23.27 14.68 20.18
N SER A 62 -23.43 14.39 18.88
CA SER A 62 -24.73 14.37 18.22
C SER A 62 -25.60 13.17 18.61
N GLY A 63 -25.02 12.16 19.27
CA GLY A 63 -25.71 10.92 19.66
C GLY A 63 -25.98 9.97 18.50
N LYS A 64 -25.38 10.20 17.32
CA LYS A 64 -25.53 9.32 16.15
C LYS A 64 -24.92 7.94 16.39
N LEU A 65 -23.79 7.87 17.09
CA LEU A 65 -23.18 6.63 17.58
C LEU A 65 -22.57 6.85 18.96
N LYS A 66 -22.36 5.76 19.69
CA LYS A 66 -21.49 5.79 20.86
C LYS A 66 -20.05 5.47 20.45
N ARG A 67 -19.08 5.96 21.23
CA ARG A 67 -17.66 5.63 21.01
C ARG A 67 -17.43 4.11 21.03
N GLU A 68 -18.13 3.38 21.90
CA GLU A 68 -18.06 1.91 22.02
C GLU A 68 -18.57 1.14 20.79
N ASP A 69 -19.32 1.80 19.89
CA ASP A 69 -19.81 1.19 18.66
C ASP A 69 -18.76 1.24 17.53
N ILE A 70 -17.64 1.93 17.72
CA ILE A 70 -16.62 2.18 16.69
C ILE A 70 -15.34 1.47 17.09
N PHE A 71 -14.80 0.62 16.23
CA PHE A 71 -13.50 -0.02 16.42
C PHE A 71 -12.42 0.80 15.72
N ILE A 72 -11.41 1.27 16.45
CA ILE A 72 -10.29 2.03 15.89
C ILE A 72 -9.02 1.18 15.91
N THR A 73 -8.42 1.01 14.73
CA THR A 73 -7.06 0.51 14.59
C THR A 73 -6.13 1.68 14.27
N SER A 74 -5.11 1.92 15.10
CA SER A 74 -3.96 2.78 14.74
C SER A 74 -2.66 2.01 14.80
N LYS A 75 -1.58 2.59 14.29
CA LYS A 75 -0.30 1.90 14.11
C LYS A 75 0.88 2.81 14.44
N LEU A 76 1.86 2.25 15.16
CA LEU A 76 3.09 2.90 15.56
C LEU A 76 3.93 3.31 14.35
N ALA A 77 4.43 4.56 14.34
CA ALA A 77 5.37 5.03 13.34
C ALA A 77 6.74 4.31 13.47
N LEU A 78 7.37 4.05 12.31
CA LEU A 78 8.63 3.31 12.19
C LEU A 78 9.76 3.87 13.08
N SER A 79 9.82 5.18 13.26
CA SER A 79 10.85 5.86 14.06
C SER A 79 10.69 5.68 15.57
N ASN A 80 9.56 5.13 16.04
CA ASN A 80 9.14 5.25 17.43
C ASN A 80 9.11 3.91 18.17
N HIS A 81 9.87 2.91 17.71
CA HIS A 81 9.94 1.57 18.31
C HIS A 81 10.60 1.52 19.70
N GLN A 82 11.32 2.56 20.11
CA GLN A 82 11.87 2.64 21.47
C GLN A 82 10.73 2.76 22.49
N PRO A 83 10.74 2.04 23.63
CA PRO A 83 9.62 2.03 24.58
C PRO A 83 9.12 3.43 24.99
N GLU A 84 10.04 4.36 25.26
CA GLU A 84 9.71 5.74 25.63
C GLU A 84 9.07 6.54 24.47
N LEU A 85 9.44 6.25 23.23
CA LEU A 85 8.87 6.88 22.03
C LEU A 85 7.53 6.25 21.66
N ALA A 86 7.35 4.95 21.90
CA ALA A 86 6.09 4.24 21.70
C ALA A 86 5.01 4.77 22.65
N GLU A 87 5.33 4.99 23.92
CA GLU A 87 4.39 5.58 24.87
C GLU A 87 3.96 6.99 24.44
N LYS A 88 4.92 7.85 24.06
CA LYS A 88 4.63 9.21 23.53
C LYS A 88 3.77 9.15 22.26
N SER A 89 4.04 8.17 21.40
CA SER A 89 3.31 7.95 20.16
C SER A 89 1.84 7.59 20.42
N ILE A 90 1.60 6.64 21.32
CA ILE A 90 0.24 6.24 21.70
C ILE A 90 -0.52 7.43 22.30
N LYS A 91 0.12 8.20 23.19
CA LYS A 91 -0.46 9.42 23.77
C LYS A 91 -0.81 10.46 22.72
N GLU A 92 0.05 10.65 21.72
CA GLU A 92 -0.22 11.57 20.62
C GLU A 92 -1.35 11.09 19.72
N SER A 93 -1.43 9.79 19.44
CA SER A 93 -2.56 9.19 18.70
C SER A 93 -3.88 9.37 19.46
N LEU A 94 -3.93 9.09 20.77
CA LEU A 94 -5.10 9.33 21.62
C LEU A 94 -5.53 10.81 21.58
N ARG A 95 -4.56 11.72 21.67
CA ARG A 95 -4.80 13.17 21.59
C ARG A 95 -5.38 13.59 20.24
N LYS A 96 -4.80 13.12 19.13
CA LYS A 96 -5.28 13.44 17.77
C LYS A 96 -6.65 12.84 17.50
N LEU A 97 -6.86 11.58 17.91
CA LEU A 97 -8.14 10.88 17.78
C LEU A 97 -9.20 11.36 18.78
N GLN A 98 -8.85 12.26 19.70
CA GLN A 98 -9.75 12.84 20.71
C GLN A 98 -10.53 11.77 21.49
N THR A 99 -9.85 10.68 21.87
CA THR A 99 -10.47 9.54 22.55
C THR A 99 -9.61 9.01 23.68
N GLU A 100 -10.23 8.38 24.68
CA GLU A 100 -9.54 7.83 25.85
C GLU A 100 -8.91 6.47 25.60
N TYR A 101 -9.32 5.77 24.52
CA TYR A 101 -8.80 4.45 24.17
C TYR A 101 -8.78 4.20 22.66
N ILE A 102 -7.85 3.35 22.23
CA ILE A 102 -7.76 2.79 20.87
C ILE A 102 -7.97 1.29 21.00
N ASP A 103 -8.88 0.73 20.21
CA ASP A 103 -9.28 -0.67 20.29
C ASP A 103 -8.15 -1.62 19.89
N CYS A 104 -7.37 -1.24 18.87
CA CYS A 104 -6.20 -1.98 18.43
C CYS A 104 -5.06 -1.03 18.05
N PHE A 105 -3.89 -1.21 18.68
CA PHE A 105 -2.69 -0.45 18.35
C PHE A 105 -1.59 -1.38 17.85
N LEU A 106 -1.31 -1.33 16.56
CA LEU A 106 -0.39 -2.25 15.89
C LEU A 106 1.03 -1.68 15.86
N ILE A 107 2.02 -2.58 15.90
CA ILE A 107 3.35 -2.26 15.36
C ILE A 107 3.19 -2.34 13.84
N HIS A 108 3.22 -1.18 13.16
CA HIS A 108 2.90 -1.11 11.73
C HIS A 108 3.86 -2.00 10.92
N TRP A 109 5.16 -1.89 11.19
CA TRP A 109 6.24 -2.56 10.45
C TRP A 109 7.25 -3.07 11.48
N PRO A 110 7.58 -4.37 11.55
CA PRO A 110 8.40 -4.94 12.63
C PRO A 110 9.92 -4.72 12.44
N THR A 111 10.33 -3.53 12.00
CA THR A 111 11.74 -3.19 11.77
C THR A 111 12.11 -1.94 12.55
N PRO A 112 12.69 -2.07 13.76
CA PRO A 112 13.14 -0.90 14.53
C PRO A 112 14.34 -0.27 13.82
N LEU A 113 14.12 0.79 13.04
CA LEU A 113 15.22 1.64 12.60
C LEU A 113 15.75 2.40 13.83
N LYS A 114 17.07 2.38 14.03
CA LYS A 114 17.70 3.33 14.97
C LYS A 114 17.40 4.75 14.47
N PRO A 115 17.15 5.72 15.36
CA PRO A 115 17.09 7.13 14.98
C PRO A 115 18.34 7.46 14.17
N ILE A 116 18.18 7.91 12.93
CA ILE A 116 19.31 8.25 12.07
C ILE A 116 19.73 9.68 12.46
N PRO A 117 20.91 9.90 13.08
CA PRO A 117 21.35 11.24 13.43
C PRO A 117 21.67 12.03 12.15
N GLY A 118 21.22 13.27 12.06
CA GLY A 118 21.49 14.13 10.90
C GLY A 118 20.38 15.15 10.64
N PRO A 119 20.52 16.01 9.61
CA PRO A 119 19.41 16.82 9.13
C PRO A 119 18.23 15.92 8.72
N GLU A 120 17.01 16.47 8.72
CA GLU A 120 15.82 15.78 8.21
C GLU A 120 16.12 15.21 6.82
N LEU A 121 16.18 13.88 6.72
CA LEU A 121 16.34 13.19 5.45
C LEU A 121 15.03 13.31 4.68
N SER A 122 15.13 13.51 3.37
CA SER A 122 13.97 13.37 2.51
C SER A 122 13.39 11.95 2.62
N PHE A 123 12.08 11.80 2.33
CA PHE A 123 11.44 10.48 2.29
C PHE A 123 12.20 9.49 1.41
N GLN A 124 12.77 9.98 0.31
CA GLN A 124 13.53 9.19 -0.65
C GLN A 124 14.81 8.63 -0.02
N GLU A 125 15.57 9.47 0.69
CA GLU A 125 16.80 9.05 1.38
C GLU A 125 16.52 8.11 2.56
N LEU A 126 15.43 8.35 3.29
CA LEU A 126 15.01 7.45 4.38
C LEU A 126 14.60 6.09 3.84
N PHE A 127 13.83 6.05 2.76
CA PHE A 127 13.40 4.82 2.11
C PHE A 127 14.58 4.05 1.52
N ALA A 128 15.55 4.73 0.89
CA ALA A 128 16.79 4.12 0.40
C ALA A 128 17.57 3.44 1.54
N LYS A 129 17.77 4.15 2.65
CA LYS A 129 18.44 3.61 3.84
C LYS A 129 17.67 2.45 4.46
N PHE A 130 16.34 2.54 4.52
CA PHE A 130 15.48 1.47 4.99
C PHE A 130 15.58 0.21 4.10
N ALA A 131 15.45 0.36 2.78
CA ALA A 131 15.57 -0.74 1.84
C ALA A 131 16.93 -1.44 1.98
N LYS A 132 18.00 -0.65 2.13
CA LYS A 132 19.35 -1.16 2.36
C LYS A 132 19.48 -1.93 3.67
N ALA A 133 18.98 -1.39 4.77
CA ALA A 133 19.02 -2.05 6.08
C ALA A 133 18.18 -3.35 6.08
N VAL A 134 16.99 -3.33 5.51
CA VAL A 134 16.09 -4.51 5.50
C VAL A 134 16.65 -5.63 4.63
N VAL A 135 17.08 -5.32 3.40
CA VAL A 135 17.55 -6.34 2.46
C VAL A 135 18.92 -6.86 2.87
N ILE A 136 19.88 -5.98 3.14
CA ILE A 136 21.25 -6.40 3.43
C ILE A 136 21.42 -6.87 4.87
N GLU A 137 20.95 -6.09 5.85
CA GLU A 137 21.27 -6.34 7.26
C GLU A 137 20.30 -7.34 7.90
N ASN A 138 19.01 -7.29 7.53
CA ASN A 138 17.99 -8.18 8.10
C ASN A 138 17.68 -9.41 7.25
N GLY A 139 18.39 -9.60 6.13
CA GLY A 139 18.32 -10.84 5.34
C GLY A 139 17.10 -10.96 4.42
N TYR A 140 16.29 -9.91 4.25
CA TYR A 140 15.19 -9.94 3.30
C TYR A 140 15.70 -10.09 1.87
N ARG A 141 14.99 -10.86 1.05
CA ARG A 141 15.33 -11.10 -0.36
C ARG A 141 14.16 -10.81 -1.29
N HIS A 142 13.12 -10.13 -0.81
CA HIS A 142 11.95 -9.76 -1.61
C HIS A 142 11.63 -8.28 -1.38
N ILE A 143 11.59 -7.52 -2.47
CA ILE A 143 11.15 -6.12 -2.50
C ILE A 143 9.87 -6.04 -3.33
N ASP A 144 8.83 -5.44 -2.77
CA ASP A 144 7.59 -5.12 -3.47
C ASP A 144 7.50 -3.60 -3.69
N THR A 145 7.33 -3.19 -4.93
CA THR A 145 7.17 -1.79 -5.37
C THR A 145 6.08 -1.69 -6.43
N ALA A 146 5.86 -0.52 -7.01
CA ALA A 146 4.95 -0.27 -8.12
C ALA A 146 5.36 1.02 -8.83
N GLN A 147 5.01 1.14 -10.11
CA GLN A 147 5.18 2.38 -10.88
C GLN A 147 4.59 3.60 -10.15
N TRP A 148 3.40 3.40 -9.56
CA TRP A 148 2.66 4.45 -8.87
C TRP A 148 3.34 4.93 -7.57
N TYR A 149 4.15 4.10 -6.92
CA TYR A 149 4.81 4.49 -5.67
C TYR A 149 5.91 5.54 -5.89
N GLY A 150 6.34 5.74 -7.14
CA GLY A 150 7.35 6.75 -7.50
C GLY A 150 8.76 6.43 -6.99
N ASN A 151 9.00 5.26 -6.38
CA ASN A 151 10.25 4.92 -5.70
C ASN A 151 11.10 3.86 -6.44
N GLU A 152 10.71 3.40 -7.63
CA GLU A 152 11.47 2.41 -8.42
C GLU A 152 12.93 2.85 -8.68
N HIS A 153 13.16 4.15 -8.88
CA HIS A 153 14.51 4.70 -9.12
C HIS A 153 15.43 4.54 -7.89
N ILE A 154 14.88 4.76 -6.69
CA ILE A 154 15.60 4.59 -5.42
C ILE A 154 15.98 3.12 -5.23
N ILE A 155 15.06 2.21 -5.58
CA ILE A 155 15.31 0.77 -5.51
C ILE A 155 16.38 0.38 -6.53
N GLY A 156 16.35 0.96 -7.74
CA GLY A 156 17.36 0.73 -8.78
C GLY A 156 18.77 1.16 -8.38
N GLU A 157 18.92 2.34 -7.77
CA GLU A 157 20.20 2.80 -7.22
C GLU A 157 20.72 1.83 -6.14
N PHE A 158 19.85 1.41 -5.22
CA PHE A 158 20.18 0.42 -4.19
C PHE A 158 20.63 -0.92 -4.79
N LEU A 159 19.91 -1.44 -5.80
CA LEU A 159 20.22 -2.71 -6.46
C LEU A 159 21.59 -2.64 -7.14
N ASP A 160 21.83 -1.57 -7.89
CA ASP A 160 23.09 -1.35 -8.60
C ASP A 160 24.28 -1.28 -7.64
N GLU A 161 24.18 -0.50 -6.55
CA GLU A 161 25.21 -0.45 -5.50
C GLU A 161 25.46 -1.83 -4.87
N THR A 162 24.39 -2.55 -4.55
CA THR A 162 24.47 -3.85 -3.86
C THR A 162 25.14 -4.90 -4.74
N VAL A 163 24.77 -4.94 -6.02
CA VAL A 163 25.35 -5.87 -7.01
C VAL A 163 26.79 -5.50 -7.31
N LYS A 164 27.11 -4.22 -7.56
CA LYS A 164 28.48 -3.75 -7.82
C LYS A 164 29.43 -3.98 -6.65
N SER A 165 28.94 -3.83 -5.42
CA SER A 165 29.75 -4.11 -4.22
C SER A 165 29.99 -5.60 -3.97
N GLY A 166 29.31 -6.49 -4.70
CA GLY A 166 29.43 -7.94 -4.55
C GLY A 166 28.77 -8.50 -3.29
N LYS A 167 27.96 -7.68 -2.58
CA LYS A 167 27.26 -8.12 -1.36
C LYS A 167 26.18 -9.15 -1.66
N LEU A 168 25.44 -8.96 -2.75
CA LEU A 168 24.43 -9.88 -3.27
C LEU A 168 24.50 -9.88 -4.79
N LYS A 169 24.10 -10.98 -5.42
CA LYS A 169 23.86 -11.02 -6.87
C LYS A 169 22.45 -10.54 -7.18
N ARG A 170 22.20 -10.14 -8.43
CA ARG A 170 20.86 -9.70 -8.85
C ARG A 170 19.84 -10.82 -8.65
N GLU A 171 20.21 -12.06 -8.97
CA GLU A 171 19.37 -13.25 -8.78
C GLU A 171 19.08 -13.63 -7.32
N ASP A 172 19.78 -13.02 -6.35
CA ASP A 172 19.48 -13.23 -4.94
C ASP A 172 18.29 -12.37 -4.46
N ILE A 173 17.87 -11.37 -5.23
CA ILE A 173 16.84 -10.39 -4.83
C ILE A 173 15.62 -10.54 -5.71
N PHE A 174 14.48 -10.89 -5.14
CA PHE A 174 13.20 -10.96 -5.83
C PHE A 174 12.51 -9.59 -5.85
N ILE A 175 12.23 -9.05 -7.03
CA ILE A 175 11.54 -7.76 -7.18
C ILE A 175 10.14 -7.98 -7.74
N THR A 176 9.14 -7.46 -7.04
CA THR A 176 7.78 -7.28 -7.55
C THR A 176 7.54 -5.82 -7.91
N SER A 177 7.09 -5.53 -9.13
CA SER A 177 6.56 -4.22 -9.51
C SER A 177 5.16 -4.36 -10.13
N LYS A 178 4.48 -3.24 -10.32
CA LYS A 178 3.07 -3.20 -10.73
C LYS A 178 2.80 -2.08 -11.72
N LEU A 179 1.98 -2.38 -12.73
CA LEU A 179 1.49 -1.46 -13.75
C LEU A 179 0.54 -0.43 -13.14
N ALA A 180 0.80 0.87 -13.34
CA ALA A 180 -0.09 1.94 -12.88
C ALA A 180 -1.42 1.97 -13.66
N LEU A 181 -2.46 2.53 -13.02
CA LEU A 181 -3.84 2.54 -13.54
C LEU A 181 -3.96 3.28 -14.89
N SER A 182 -3.12 4.30 -15.10
CA SER A 182 -3.08 5.13 -16.31
C SER A 182 -2.34 4.47 -17.50
N ASN A 183 -1.78 3.27 -17.32
CA ASN A 183 -0.91 2.61 -18.30
C ASN A 183 -1.52 1.32 -18.89
N HIS A 184 -2.82 1.11 -18.81
CA HIS A 184 -3.46 -0.14 -19.26
C HIS A 184 -3.49 -0.31 -20.79
N GLN A 185 -3.55 0.78 -21.55
CA GLN A 185 -3.53 0.70 -23.02
C GLN A 185 -2.25 0.01 -23.49
N PRO A 186 -2.29 -0.93 -24.46
CA PRO A 186 -1.13 -1.77 -24.78
C PRO A 186 0.18 -1.03 -25.07
N GLU A 187 0.11 0.07 -25.82
CA GLU A 187 1.28 0.90 -26.13
C GLU A 187 1.86 1.61 -24.89
N LEU A 188 0.99 2.09 -24.00
CA LEU A 188 1.39 2.72 -22.74
C LEU A 188 1.96 1.70 -21.75
N ALA A 189 1.36 0.51 -21.70
CA ALA A 189 1.85 -0.60 -20.89
C ALA A 189 3.29 -0.94 -21.31
N GLU A 190 3.53 -1.16 -22.60
CA GLU A 190 4.86 -1.46 -23.11
C GLU A 190 5.88 -0.35 -22.81
N LYS A 191 5.50 0.92 -22.99
CA LYS A 191 6.38 2.06 -22.67
C LYS A 191 6.70 2.14 -21.18
N SER A 192 5.69 1.98 -20.31
CA SER A 192 5.84 2.08 -18.86
C SER A 192 6.66 0.93 -18.28
N ILE A 193 6.54 -0.29 -18.81
CA ILE A 193 7.35 -1.45 -18.40
C ILE A 193 8.83 -1.19 -18.67
N LYS A 194 9.16 -0.66 -19.86
CA LYS A 194 10.54 -0.28 -20.20
C LYS A 194 11.08 0.81 -19.27
N GLU A 195 10.22 1.75 -18.88
CA GLU A 195 10.58 2.78 -17.91
C GLU A 195 10.81 2.20 -16.50
N SER A 196 10.03 1.22 -16.06
CA SER A 196 10.28 0.50 -14.79
C SER A 196 11.63 -0.22 -14.81
N LEU A 197 11.98 -0.94 -15.88
CA LEU A 197 13.29 -1.57 -16.04
C LEU A 197 14.44 -0.55 -15.96
N ARG A 198 14.26 0.59 -16.64
CA ARG A 198 15.23 1.71 -16.61
C ARG A 198 15.39 2.27 -15.21
N LYS A 199 14.30 2.56 -14.50
CA LYS A 199 14.33 3.08 -13.12
C LYS A 199 14.92 2.08 -12.15
N LEU A 200 14.56 0.80 -12.25
CA LEU A 200 15.10 -0.28 -11.42
C LEU A 200 16.52 -0.69 -11.82
N GLN A 201 17.06 -0.14 -12.91
CA GLN A 201 18.40 -0.42 -13.42
C GLN A 201 18.67 -1.92 -13.58
N THR A 202 17.71 -2.65 -14.16
CA THR A 202 17.77 -4.10 -14.29
C THR A 202 17.17 -4.58 -15.61
N GLU A 203 17.67 -5.71 -16.12
CA GLU A 203 17.20 -6.33 -17.36
C GLU A 203 15.94 -7.17 -17.19
N TYR A 204 15.57 -7.52 -15.94
CA TYR A 204 14.38 -8.32 -15.64
C TYR A 204 13.76 -7.96 -14.29
N ILE A 205 12.45 -8.18 -14.17
CA ILE A 205 11.68 -8.07 -12.92
C ILE A 205 11.13 -9.47 -12.59
N ASP A 206 11.29 -9.90 -11.34
CA ASP A 206 10.90 -11.26 -10.94
C ASP A 206 9.39 -11.46 -11.01
N CYS A 207 8.61 -10.48 -10.55
CA CYS A 207 7.16 -10.48 -10.64
C CYS A 207 6.61 -9.14 -11.12
N PHE A 208 5.74 -9.15 -12.14
CA PHE A 208 5.06 -7.95 -12.59
C PHE A 208 3.55 -8.11 -12.58
N LEU A 209 2.85 -7.20 -11.88
CA LEU A 209 1.41 -7.29 -11.65
C LEU A 209 0.65 -6.19 -12.40
N ILE A 210 -0.57 -6.47 -12.86
CA ILE A 210 -1.56 -5.41 -13.07
C ILE A 210 -2.03 -4.95 -11.69
N HIS A 211 -1.80 -3.67 -11.34
CA HIS A 211 -1.99 -3.19 -9.96
C HIS A 211 -3.46 -3.13 -9.53
N TRP A 212 -4.36 -2.75 -10.46
CA TRP A 212 -5.81 -2.68 -10.24
C TRP A 212 -6.54 -3.01 -11.54
N PRO A 213 -7.75 -3.59 -11.49
CA PRO A 213 -8.57 -3.87 -12.67
C PRO A 213 -9.33 -2.62 -13.17
N THR A 214 -8.84 -1.41 -12.89
CA THR A 214 -9.59 -0.17 -13.14
C THR A 214 -8.76 0.77 -13.99
N PRO A 215 -8.79 0.63 -15.33
CA PRO A 215 -7.98 1.43 -16.23
C PRO A 215 -8.45 2.89 -16.21
N LEU A 216 -7.49 3.81 -16.14
CA LEU A 216 -7.71 5.25 -16.24
C LEU A 216 -7.13 5.78 -17.54
N LYS A 217 -7.73 6.83 -18.09
CA LYS A 217 -7.07 7.57 -19.17
C LYS A 217 -5.78 8.20 -18.66
N PRO A 218 -4.79 8.45 -19.52
CA PRO A 218 -3.56 9.13 -19.13
C PRO A 218 -3.87 10.45 -18.43
N ILE A 219 -3.30 10.63 -17.24
CA ILE A 219 -3.46 11.85 -16.45
C ILE A 219 -2.26 12.74 -16.75
N PRO A 220 -2.45 13.94 -17.33
CA PRO A 220 -1.35 14.86 -17.60
C PRO A 220 -0.71 15.35 -16.30
N GLY A 221 0.62 15.47 -16.30
CA GLY A 221 1.38 16.03 -15.19
C GLY A 221 2.07 14.98 -14.32
N PRO A 222 2.49 15.35 -13.10
CA PRO A 222 3.11 14.40 -12.18
C PRO A 222 2.10 13.32 -11.76
N GLU A 223 2.63 12.16 -11.40
CA GLU A 223 1.83 11.08 -10.83
C GLU A 223 1.12 11.59 -9.56
N LEU A 224 -0.20 11.40 -9.49
CA LEU A 224 -1.00 11.85 -8.37
C LEU A 224 -0.83 10.89 -7.19
N SER A 225 -0.76 11.41 -5.98
CA SER A 225 -0.96 10.58 -4.79
C SER A 225 -2.36 9.94 -4.82
N PHE A 226 -2.54 8.85 -4.06
CA PHE A 226 -3.85 8.21 -3.92
C PHE A 226 -4.94 9.22 -3.52
N GLN A 227 -4.60 10.16 -2.63
CA GLN A 227 -5.49 11.21 -2.17
C GLN A 227 -5.88 12.18 -3.27
N GLU A 228 -4.91 12.65 -4.05
CA GLU A 228 -5.17 13.57 -5.17
C GLU A 228 -5.98 12.88 -6.27
N LEU A 229 -5.67 11.61 -6.56
CA LEU A 229 -6.42 10.81 -7.52
C LEU A 229 -7.89 10.69 -7.11
N PHE A 230 -8.15 10.33 -5.85
CA PHE A 230 -9.51 10.22 -5.31
C PHE A 230 -10.24 11.57 -5.28
N ALA A 231 -9.55 12.65 -4.87
CA ALA A 231 -10.15 13.98 -4.85
C ALA A 231 -10.55 14.45 -6.25
N LYS A 232 -9.72 14.17 -7.26
CA LYS A 232 -10.04 14.46 -8.67
C LYS A 232 -11.16 13.56 -9.18
N PHE A 233 -11.14 12.28 -8.80
CA PHE A 233 -12.21 11.34 -9.14
C PHE A 233 -13.56 11.80 -8.60
N ALA A 234 -13.64 12.20 -7.34
CA ALA A 234 -14.86 12.72 -6.71
C ALA A 234 -15.40 14.00 -7.39
N LYS A 235 -14.53 14.77 -8.04
CA LYS A 235 -14.89 15.96 -8.82
C LYS A 235 -15.24 15.66 -10.28
N GLY A 236 -15.17 14.39 -10.71
CA GLY A 236 -15.36 14.00 -12.11
C GLY A 236 -14.21 14.43 -13.03
N GLU A 237 -13.04 14.75 -12.48
CA GLU A 237 -11.84 15.15 -13.23
C GLU A 237 -10.97 13.96 -13.67
N ILE A 238 -11.33 12.74 -13.26
CA ILE A 238 -10.67 11.50 -13.67
C ILE A 238 -11.60 10.75 -14.61
N GLU A 239 -11.08 10.44 -15.79
CA GLU A 239 -11.79 9.63 -16.77
C GLU A 239 -11.29 8.18 -16.73
N PHE A 240 -12.23 7.25 -16.63
CA PHE A 240 -11.94 5.85 -16.86
C PHE A 240 -11.61 5.61 -18.33
N ASP A 241 -10.72 4.66 -18.54
CA ASP A 241 -10.46 4.09 -19.85
C ASP A 241 -11.29 2.79 -20.01
N LEU A 242 -11.47 2.32 -21.23
CA LEU A 242 -12.27 1.13 -21.53
C LEU A 242 -11.42 -0.07 -21.97
N THR A 243 -10.09 0.00 -21.80
CA THR A 243 -9.18 -1.09 -22.17
C THR A 243 -9.55 -2.36 -21.41
N PRO A 244 -9.95 -3.43 -22.12
CA PRO A 244 -10.21 -4.72 -21.48
C PRO A 244 -8.94 -5.28 -20.85
N HIS A 245 -9.04 -5.92 -19.68
CA HIS A 245 -7.86 -6.44 -18.95
C HIS A 245 -7.02 -7.39 -19.80
N ILE A 246 -7.66 -8.17 -20.68
CA ILE A 246 -6.98 -9.10 -21.58
C ILE A 246 -6.01 -8.40 -22.55
N GLU A 247 -6.30 -7.17 -22.98
CA GLU A 247 -5.41 -6.43 -23.89
C GLU A 247 -4.14 -5.97 -23.16
N THR A 248 -4.28 -5.50 -21.91
CA THR A 248 -3.14 -5.22 -21.03
C THR A 248 -2.36 -6.51 -20.72
N TRP A 249 -3.06 -7.61 -20.46
CA TRP A 249 -2.45 -8.90 -20.11
C TRP A 249 -1.59 -9.46 -21.23
N LYS A 250 -2.03 -9.39 -22.49
CA LYS A 250 -1.23 -9.81 -23.66
C LYS A 250 0.13 -9.10 -23.72
N VAL A 251 0.23 -7.86 -23.23
CA VAL A 251 1.51 -7.16 -23.12
C VAL A 251 2.39 -7.82 -22.05
N LEU A 252 1.84 -8.12 -20.87
CA LEU A 252 2.57 -8.86 -19.83
C LEU A 252 3.04 -10.23 -20.33
N GLU A 253 2.19 -10.97 -21.05
CA GLU A 253 2.54 -12.25 -21.68
C GLU A 253 3.70 -12.11 -22.66
N LYS A 254 3.71 -11.06 -23.49
CA LYS A 254 4.81 -10.75 -24.41
C LYS A 254 6.14 -10.59 -23.66
N PHE A 255 6.17 -9.77 -22.60
CA PHE A 255 7.38 -9.54 -21.81
C PHE A 255 7.80 -10.76 -20.98
N TYR A 256 6.84 -11.56 -20.51
CA TYR A 256 7.09 -12.84 -19.87
C TYR A 256 7.79 -13.82 -20.82
N LYS A 257 7.28 -14.00 -22.04
CA LYS A 257 7.88 -14.88 -23.05
C LYS A 257 9.28 -14.43 -23.50
N GLN A 258 9.58 -13.13 -23.38
CA GLN A 258 10.91 -12.57 -23.63
C GLN A 258 11.88 -12.78 -22.46
N GLY A 259 11.41 -13.32 -21.33
CA GLY A 259 12.22 -13.54 -20.13
C GLY A 259 12.45 -12.29 -19.27
N VAL A 260 11.83 -11.17 -19.62
CA VAL A 260 11.86 -9.90 -18.88
C VAL A 260 11.09 -10.03 -17.57
N PHE A 261 10.01 -10.79 -17.57
CA PHE A 261 9.29 -11.17 -16.35
C PHE A 261 9.47 -12.67 -16.08
N LYS A 262 9.71 -13.04 -14.81
CA LYS A 262 9.74 -14.45 -14.39
C LYS A 262 8.37 -14.94 -13.93
N VAL A 263 7.55 -14.03 -13.42
CA VAL A 263 6.18 -14.23 -12.96
C VAL A 263 5.34 -13.04 -13.43
N ILE A 264 4.14 -13.32 -13.92
CA ILE A 264 3.13 -12.29 -14.18
C ILE A 264 1.86 -12.57 -13.37
N GLY A 265 1.20 -11.50 -12.91
CA GLY A 265 0.05 -11.64 -12.02
C GLY A 265 -0.83 -10.40 -11.95
N ILE A 266 -1.72 -10.40 -10.99
CA ILE A 266 -2.78 -9.40 -10.83
C ILE A 266 -2.91 -9.00 -9.36
N SER A 267 -3.40 -7.79 -9.11
CA SER A 267 -3.63 -7.25 -7.78
C SER A 267 -5.00 -6.57 -7.71
N ASN A 268 -5.74 -6.82 -6.64
CA ASN A 268 -7.10 -6.29 -6.41
C ASN A 268 -8.16 -6.73 -7.44
N PHE A 269 -7.98 -7.87 -8.10
CA PHE A 269 -8.98 -8.46 -9.00
C PHE A 269 -9.98 -9.30 -8.21
N ASN A 270 -11.26 -9.24 -8.60
CA ASN A 270 -12.31 -10.11 -8.05
C ASN A 270 -12.42 -11.45 -8.82
N GLU A 271 -13.25 -12.37 -8.34
CA GLU A 271 -13.42 -13.71 -8.92
C GLU A 271 -13.84 -13.68 -10.40
N GLU A 272 -14.81 -12.85 -10.77
CA GLU A 272 -15.29 -12.74 -12.15
C GLU A 272 -14.19 -12.23 -13.11
N GLN A 273 -13.45 -11.20 -12.69
CA GLN A 273 -12.33 -10.64 -13.46
C GLN A 273 -11.18 -11.65 -13.58
N ILE A 274 -10.91 -12.41 -12.52
CA ILE A 274 -9.92 -13.50 -12.54
C ILE A 274 -10.36 -14.56 -13.55
N GLN A 275 -11.62 -15.00 -13.51
CA GLN A 275 -12.14 -16.03 -14.40
C GLN A 275 -12.11 -15.57 -15.87
N ASP A 276 -12.55 -14.33 -16.16
CA ASP A 276 -12.51 -13.76 -17.51
C ASP A 276 -11.09 -13.75 -18.08
N LEU A 277 -10.12 -13.37 -17.25
CA LEU A 277 -8.71 -13.38 -17.62
C LEU A 277 -8.20 -14.82 -17.80
N TYR A 278 -8.56 -15.72 -16.89
CA TYR A 278 -8.16 -17.12 -16.93
C TYR A 278 -8.68 -17.82 -18.18
N ASP A 279 -9.89 -17.51 -18.64
CA ASP A 279 -10.47 -18.14 -19.85
C ASP A 279 -9.76 -17.70 -21.14
N LYS A 280 -9.25 -16.46 -21.17
CA LYS A 280 -8.69 -15.84 -22.37
C LYS A 280 -7.16 -15.85 -22.43
N ALA A 281 -6.48 -15.90 -21.29
CA ALA A 281 -5.03 -15.81 -21.21
C ALA A 281 -4.33 -17.07 -21.74
N GLU A 282 -3.23 -16.89 -22.45
CA GLU A 282 -2.33 -17.97 -22.84
C GLU A 282 -1.44 -18.37 -21.67
N VAL A 283 -0.87 -17.38 -20.96
CA VAL A 283 -0.13 -17.57 -19.72
C VAL A 283 -1.05 -17.19 -18.56
N LYS A 284 -1.44 -18.17 -17.73
CA LYS A 284 -2.37 -17.93 -16.62
C LYS A 284 -1.72 -17.05 -15.55
N PRO A 285 -2.49 -16.17 -14.86
CA PRO A 285 -1.97 -15.40 -13.72
C PRO A 285 -1.39 -16.34 -12.66
N GLN A 286 -0.15 -16.06 -12.24
CA GLN A 286 0.60 -16.92 -11.31
C GLN A 286 0.62 -16.38 -9.88
N ASN A 287 0.26 -15.10 -9.71
CA ASN A 287 0.19 -14.43 -8.42
C ASN A 287 -1.05 -13.52 -8.37
N LEU A 288 -1.82 -13.64 -7.28
CA LEU A 288 -2.87 -12.70 -6.91
C LEU A 288 -2.44 -11.97 -5.62
N GLN A 289 -2.28 -10.66 -5.69
CA GLN A 289 -2.00 -9.84 -4.51
C GLN A 289 -3.29 -9.13 -4.07
N VAL A 290 -3.75 -9.40 -2.87
CA VAL A 290 -4.97 -8.78 -2.31
C VAL A 290 -4.73 -8.38 -0.87
N LYS A 291 -5.54 -7.45 -0.37
CA LYS A 291 -5.60 -7.18 1.07
C LYS A 291 -6.09 -8.45 1.77
N PHE A 292 -5.26 -8.99 2.66
CA PHE A 292 -5.61 -10.14 3.48
C PHE A 292 -5.13 -9.89 4.91
N PHE A 293 -6.02 -10.14 5.87
CA PHE A 293 -5.73 -10.10 7.28
C PHE A 293 -6.46 -11.27 7.94
N LEU A 294 -5.85 -11.83 8.98
CA LEU A 294 -6.50 -12.84 9.79
C LEU A 294 -7.43 -12.12 10.77
N ASP A 295 -8.71 -12.47 10.76
CA ASP A 295 -9.60 -12.19 11.88
C ASP A 295 -9.19 -13.12 13.02
N LEU A 296 -8.28 -12.64 13.87
CA LEU A 296 -7.81 -13.33 15.09
C LEU A 296 -8.61 -12.87 16.31
#